data_AF-A0A2D8XH93-F1
#
_entry.id   AF-A0A2D8XH93-F1
#
_cell.length_a   1.000
_cell.length_b   1.000
_cell.length_c   1.000
_cell.angle_alpha   90.00
_cell.angle_beta   90.00
_cell.angle_gamma   90.00
#
_symmetry.space_group_name_H-M   'P 1'
#
loop_
_entity.id
_entity.type
_entity.pdbx_description
1 polymer ?
#
loop_
_entity_poly.entity_id
_entity_poly.type
_entity_poly.pdbx_seq_one_letter_code
_entity_poly.pdbx_strand_id
1 'polypeptide(L)'
;MDVLVPIVRAKARQVTEQLDDPTQDMTDPASVVSISVRHLLTEISKDPLWTWFLFKSDLPMDQTREASGESAKRDILNGIDAGRFIAHDEETLEPFLLGALADVIRDKFETGLGQPIIENCAYILLLILGLQKEEARKLSCAPLPPLPAE
;
A
#
# COMPACT_ATOMS: atom_id res chain seq x y z
N MET A 1 -13.99 4.82 21.58
CA MET A 1 -13.10 4.62 20.41
C MET A 1 -13.87 4.36 19.12
N ASP A 2 -15.15 3.94 19.19
CA ASP A 2 -15.98 3.56 18.02
C ASP A 2 -16.26 4.64 16.96
N VAL A 3 -16.04 5.92 17.26
CA VAL A 3 -16.29 7.02 16.30
C VAL A 3 -15.16 7.20 15.29
N LEU A 4 -13.93 6.75 15.62
CA LEU A 4 -12.76 6.96 14.76
C LEU A 4 -12.59 5.86 13.71
N VAL A 5 -13.05 4.64 14.00
CA VAL A 5 -12.98 3.50 13.05
C VAL A 5 -13.69 3.82 11.73
N PRO A 6 -14.94 4.33 11.72
CA PRO A 6 -15.65 4.63 10.47
C PRO A 6 -14.98 5.74 9.65
N ILE A 7 -14.39 6.74 10.33
CA ILE A 7 -13.69 7.86 9.68
C ILE A 7 -12.43 7.36 8.96
N VAL A 8 -11.65 6.51 9.62
CA VAL A 8 -10.43 5.96 9.03
C VAL A 8 -10.74 4.96 7.92
N ARG A 9 -11.79 4.15 8.07
CA ARG A 9 -12.31 3.28 7.00
C ARG A 9 -12.72 4.09 5.78
N ALA A 10 -13.46 5.17 5.97
CA ALA A 10 -13.86 6.06 4.89
C ALA A 10 -12.64 6.70 4.21
N LYS A 11 -11.61 7.07 4.97
CA LYS A 11 -10.38 7.65 4.42
C LYS A 11 -9.49 6.64 3.70
N ALA A 12 -9.37 5.41 4.23
CA ALA A 12 -8.70 4.29 3.55
C ALA A 12 -9.36 4.05 2.20
N ARG A 13 -10.69 3.91 2.23
CA ARG A 13 -11.50 3.70 1.05
C ARG A 13 -11.38 4.85 0.06
N GLN A 14 -11.40 6.11 0.50
CA GLN A 14 -11.21 7.27 -0.37
C GLN A 14 -9.84 7.25 -1.05
N VAL A 15 -8.76 6.94 -0.31
CA VAL A 15 -7.42 6.81 -0.89
C VAL A 15 -7.39 5.67 -1.91
N THR A 16 -7.99 4.52 -1.58
CA THR A 16 -8.07 3.38 -2.49
C THR A 16 -8.91 3.67 -3.74
N GLU A 17 -10.05 4.36 -3.61
CA GLU A 17 -10.90 4.77 -4.73
C GLU A 17 -10.20 5.80 -5.63
N GLN A 18 -9.44 6.74 -5.05
CA GLN A 18 -8.60 7.67 -5.81
C GLN A 18 -7.44 6.99 -6.53
N LEU A 19 -7.03 5.80 -6.08
CA LEU A 19 -6.00 4.99 -6.72
C LEU A 19 -6.55 4.10 -7.83
N ASP A 20 -7.81 3.69 -7.74
CA ASP A 20 -8.44 2.86 -8.76
C ASP A 20 -8.53 3.61 -10.10
N ASP A 21 -8.82 4.91 -10.13
CA ASP A 21 -9.00 5.71 -11.36
C ASP A 21 -7.71 5.82 -12.23
N PRO A 22 -6.54 6.26 -11.72
CA PRO A 22 -5.30 6.32 -12.51
C PRO A 22 -4.70 4.94 -12.84
N THR A 23 -5.14 3.88 -12.18
CA THR A 23 -4.64 2.51 -12.42
C THR A 23 -5.51 1.68 -13.36
N GLN A 24 -6.74 2.12 -13.69
CA GLN A 24 -7.63 1.37 -14.59
C GLN A 24 -7.06 1.18 -16.00
N ASP A 25 -6.34 2.17 -16.52
CA ASP A 25 -5.74 2.12 -17.85
C ASP A 25 -4.33 1.48 -17.86
N MET A 26 -3.81 1.10 -16.69
CA MET A 26 -2.47 0.54 -16.57
C MET A 26 -2.47 -0.96 -16.85
N THR A 27 -1.66 -1.38 -17.81
CA THR A 27 -1.60 -2.78 -18.25
C THR A 27 -0.59 -3.64 -17.48
N ASP A 28 0.34 -3.04 -16.73
CA ASP A 28 1.36 -3.77 -15.98
C ASP A 28 1.03 -3.84 -14.48
N PRO A 29 0.66 -5.03 -13.93
CA PRO A 29 0.33 -5.20 -12.52
C PRO A 29 1.43 -4.73 -11.56
N ALA A 30 2.70 -4.87 -11.93
CA ALA A 30 3.81 -4.42 -11.09
C ALA A 30 3.85 -2.89 -10.96
N SER A 31 3.53 -2.19 -12.05
CA SER A 31 3.43 -0.74 -12.04
C SER A 31 2.26 -0.27 -11.18
N VAL A 32 1.10 -0.92 -11.28
CA VAL A 32 -0.08 -0.66 -10.44
C VAL A 32 0.28 -0.79 -8.96
N VAL A 33 0.81 -1.95 -8.55
CA VAL A 33 1.19 -2.21 -7.15
C VAL A 33 2.21 -1.19 -6.62
N SER A 34 3.24 -0.88 -7.43
CA SER A 34 4.26 0.13 -7.08
C SER A 34 3.66 1.51 -6.84
N ILE A 35 2.77 1.95 -7.73
CA ILE A 35 2.12 3.26 -7.65
C ILE A 35 1.17 3.30 -6.46
N SER A 36 0.32 2.28 -6.30
CA SER A 36 -0.67 2.18 -5.22
C SER A 36 -0.03 2.27 -3.84
N VAL A 37 1.01 1.48 -3.57
CA VAL A 37 1.66 1.49 -2.25
C VAL A 37 2.39 2.81 -1.98
N ARG A 38 3.00 3.42 -3.01
CA ARG A 38 3.74 4.68 -2.85
C ARG A 38 2.80 5.85 -2.59
N HIS A 39 1.65 5.90 -3.26
CA HIS A 39 0.63 6.90 -2.94
C HIS A 39 0.05 6.71 -1.55
N LEU A 40 -0.29 5.47 -1.17
CA LEU A 40 -0.82 5.18 0.16
C LEU A 40 0.15 5.68 1.24
N LEU A 41 1.43 5.33 1.15
CA LEU A 41 2.45 5.78 2.11
C LEU A 41 2.70 7.29 2.06
N THR A 42 2.54 7.92 0.89
CA THR A 42 2.63 9.37 0.73
C THR A 42 1.46 10.09 1.40
N GLU A 43 0.25 9.55 1.33
CA GLU A 43 -0.91 10.12 2.03
C GLU A 43 -0.84 9.88 3.54
N ILE A 44 -0.36 8.71 3.96
CA ILE A 44 -0.07 8.43 5.38
C ILE A 44 1.00 9.39 5.93
N SER A 45 2.01 9.75 5.14
CA SER A 45 3.08 10.66 5.59
C SER A 45 2.61 12.11 5.77
N LYS A 46 1.52 12.50 5.10
CA LYS A 46 0.97 13.86 5.15
C LYS A 46 -0.03 14.09 6.28
N ASP A 47 -0.65 13.03 6.80
CA ASP A 47 -1.74 13.16 7.77
C ASP A 47 -1.42 12.46 9.11
N PRO A 48 -1.19 13.25 10.18
CA PRO A 48 -0.92 12.75 11.53
C PRO A 48 -2.01 11.84 12.10
N LEU A 49 -3.23 11.90 11.57
CA LEU A 49 -4.37 11.10 12.03
C LEU A 49 -4.20 9.62 11.68
N TRP A 50 -3.56 9.30 10.54
CA TRP A 50 -3.16 7.93 10.19
C TRP A 50 -2.16 7.35 11.19
N THR A 51 -1.18 8.16 11.55
CA THR A 51 -0.12 7.78 12.48
C THR A 51 -0.57 7.82 13.93
N TRP A 52 -1.64 8.55 14.27
CA TRP A 52 -2.30 8.37 15.56
C TRP A 52 -3.14 7.09 15.57
N PHE A 53 -3.87 6.80 14.49
CA PHE A 53 -4.73 5.61 14.38
C PHE A 53 -3.93 4.30 14.45
N LEU A 54 -2.88 4.14 13.65
CA LEU A 54 -2.08 2.91 13.60
C LEU A 54 -1.32 2.59 14.91
N PHE A 55 -1.27 3.53 15.86
CA PHE A 55 -0.36 3.49 17.01
C PHE A 55 -0.98 3.74 18.38
N LYS A 56 -1.98 4.61 18.45
CA LYS A 56 -2.63 5.04 19.70
C LYS A 56 -4.00 4.43 19.89
N SER A 57 -4.55 3.82 18.84
CA SER A 57 -5.76 3.03 18.98
C SER A 57 -5.35 1.58 19.25
N ASP A 58 -5.87 0.98 20.32
CA ASP A 58 -5.81 -0.48 20.54
C ASP A 58 -6.76 -1.21 19.56
N LEU A 59 -6.95 -0.65 18.37
CA LEU A 59 -7.86 -1.21 17.38
C LEU A 59 -7.21 -2.46 16.79
N PRO A 60 -7.92 -3.60 16.84
CA PRO A 60 -7.40 -4.81 16.25
C PRO A 60 -7.21 -4.63 14.74
N MET A 61 -6.09 -5.15 14.23
CA MET A 61 -5.69 -5.04 12.81
C MET A 61 -6.70 -5.69 11.84
N ASP A 62 -7.66 -6.44 12.36
CA ASP A 62 -8.75 -7.10 11.64
C ASP A 62 -9.71 -6.10 10.96
N GLN A 63 -10.01 -4.97 11.59
CA GLN A 63 -10.96 -3.97 11.05
C GLN A 63 -10.34 -3.03 10.02
N THR A 64 -9.01 -2.89 10.00
CA THR A 64 -8.24 -2.17 8.97
C THR A 64 -8.15 -3.00 7.68
N ARG A 65 -8.16 -4.34 7.81
CA ARG A 65 -8.09 -5.31 6.70
C ARG A 65 -9.27 -5.19 5.74
N GLU A 66 -10.47 -4.88 6.25
CA GLU A 66 -11.71 -4.75 5.46
C GLU A 66 -11.72 -3.55 4.50
N ALA A 67 -10.90 -2.52 4.70
CA ALA A 67 -11.01 -1.26 3.96
C ALA A 67 -9.91 -1.06 2.89
N SER A 68 -8.70 -1.59 3.12
CA SER A 68 -7.55 -1.44 2.22
C SER A 68 -7.10 -2.75 1.57
N GLY A 69 -7.55 -3.91 2.07
CA GLY A 69 -7.10 -5.22 1.60
C GLY A 69 -7.67 -5.64 0.25
N GLU A 70 -8.89 -5.22 -0.10
CA GLU A 70 -9.58 -5.72 -1.30
C GLU A 70 -8.88 -5.30 -2.60
N SER A 71 -8.50 -4.04 -2.76
CA SER A 71 -7.79 -3.58 -3.96
C SER A 71 -6.37 -4.13 -4.05
N ALA A 72 -5.62 -4.15 -2.94
CA ALA A 72 -4.27 -4.72 -2.93
C ALA A 72 -4.29 -6.22 -3.26
N LYS A 73 -5.25 -6.96 -2.70
CA LYS A 73 -5.47 -8.38 -3.00
C LYS A 73 -5.81 -8.58 -4.48
N ARG A 74 -6.77 -7.81 -5.00
CA ARG A 74 -7.16 -7.84 -6.42
C ARG A 74 -5.96 -7.61 -7.34
N ASP A 75 -5.14 -6.61 -7.07
CA ASP A 75 -4.01 -6.26 -7.94
C ASP A 75 -2.91 -7.33 -7.91
N ILE A 76 -2.67 -7.95 -6.74
CA ILE A 76 -1.75 -9.08 -6.61
C ILE A 76 -2.28 -10.31 -7.36
N LEU A 77 -3.57 -10.64 -7.22
CA LEU A 77 -4.20 -11.75 -7.94
C LEU A 77 -4.13 -11.55 -9.45
N ASN A 78 -4.46 -10.35 -9.93
CA ASN A 78 -4.35 -10.01 -11.36
C ASN A 78 -2.91 -10.20 -11.87
N GLY A 79 -1.91 -9.83 -11.07
CA GLY A 79 -0.51 -10.04 -11.44
C GLY A 79 -0.08 -11.51 -11.41
N ILE A 80 -0.64 -12.34 -10.54
CA ILE A 80 -0.43 -13.79 -10.55
C ILE A 80 -1.05 -14.40 -11.81
N ASP A 81 -2.31 -14.07 -12.10
CA ASP A 81 -3.05 -14.57 -13.27
C ASP A 81 -2.40 -14.17 -14.60
N ALA A 82 -1.80 -12.97 -14.65
CA ALA A 82 -1.02 -12.50 -15.79
C ALA A 82 0.39 -13.13 -15.89
N GLY A 83 0.80 -13.98 -14.94
CA GLY A 83 2.14 -14.55 -14.86
C GLY A 83 3.24 -13.52 -14.53
N ARG A 84 2.84 -12.35 -14.05
CA ARG A 84 3.72 -11.23 -13.72
C ARG A 84 4.32 -11.35 -12.31
N PHE A 85 3.59 -11.95 -11.38
CA PHE A 85 4.02 -12.23 -10.01
C PHE A 85 4.12 -13.73 -9.75
N ILE A 86 4.93 -14.11 -8.77
CA ILE A 86 4.94 -15.47 -8.26
C ILE A 86 3.73 -15.69 -7.34
N ALA A 87 3.10 -16.86 -7.45
CA ALA A 87 2.02 -17.25 -6.56
C ALA A 87 2.56 -17.50 -5.14
N HIS A 88 1.90 -16.92 -4.15
CA HIS A 88 2.12 -17.18 -2.74
C HIS A 88 0.83 -17.72 -2.12
N ASP A 89 0.95 -18.36 -0.97
CA ASP A 89 -0.22 -18.69 -0.15
C ASP A 89 -0.89 -17.39 0.34
N GLU A 90 -2.15 -17.19 -0.05
CA GLU A 90 -2.90 -15.95 0.27
C GLU A 90 -3.08 -15.74 1.77
N GLU A 91 -3.30 -16.82 2.52
CA GLU A 91 -3.49 -16.77 3.98
C GLU A 91 -2.25 -16.25 4.69
N THR A 92 -1.08 -16.40 4.07
CA THR A 92 0.21 -15.97 4.61
C THR A 92 0.68 -14.63 4.04
N LEU A 93 0.53 -14.41 2.72
CA LEU A 93 1.09 -13.22 2.05
C LEU A 93 0.44 -11.93 2.54
N GLU A 94 -0.89 -11.89 2.61
CA GLU A 94 -1.64 -10.69 2.97
C GLU A 94 -1.28 -10.17 4.38
N PRO A 95 -1.34 -10.98 5.46
CA PRO A 95 -0.95 -10.50 6.78
C PRO A 95 0.54 -10.16 6.89
N PHE A 96 1.40 -10.85 6.15
CA PHE A 96 2.84 -10.54 6.12
C PHE A 96 3.11 -9.15 5.53
N LEU A 97 2.54 -8.84 4.37
CA LEU A 97 2.70 -7.53 3.71
C LEU A 97 2.13 -6.40 4.56
N LEU A 98 0.93 -6.60 5.12
CA LEU A 98 0.29 -5.61 5.98
C LEU A 98 1.11 -5.36 7.25
N GLY A 99 1.59 -6.42 7.90
CA GLY A 99 2.43 -6.32 9.09
C GLY A 99 3.75 -5.60 8.82
N ALA A 100 4.43 -5.93 7.72
CA ALA A 100 5.69 -5.30 7.33
C ALA A 100 5.52 -3.80 7.07
N LEU A 101 4.48 -3.39 6.32
CA LEU A 101 4.21 -1.97 6.06
C LEU A 101 3.81 -1.23 7.34
N ALA A 102 2.96 -1.83 8.17
CA ALA A 102 2.55 -1.24 9.45
C ALA A 102 3.75 -1.02 10.38
N ASP A 103 4.72 -1.94 10.42
CA ASP A 103 5.92 -1.82 11.23
C ASP A 103 6.88 -0.74 10.71
N VAL A 104 7.03 -0.59 9.39
CA VAL A 104 7.83 0.52 8.83
C VAL A 104 7.19 1.87 9.13
N ILE A 105 5.87 1.99 8.95
CA ILE A 105 5.14 3.19 9.37
C ILE A 105 5.41 3.43 10.86
N ARG A 106 5.40 2.35 11.67
CA ARG A 106 5.67 2.36 13.10
C ARG A 106 7.01 2.98 13.49
N ASP A 107 8.07 2.37 13.01
CA ASP A 107 9.44 2.80 13.25
C ASP A 107 9.69 4.25 12.80
N LYS A 108 9.00 4.69 11.75
CA LYS A 108 9.18 6.02 11.15
C LYS A 108 8.22 7.08 11.64
N PHE A 109 7.44 6.82 12.69
CA PHE A 109 6.49 7.80 13.22
C PHE A 109 7.10 9.16 13.55
N GLU A 110 8.16 9.16 14.36
CA GLU A 110 8.77 10.40 14.85
C GLU A 110 9.64 11.08 13.78
N THR A 111 10.19 10.29 12.85
CA THR A 111 11.16 10.77 11.84
C THR A 111 10.52 11.07 10.48
N GLY A 112 9.30 10.58 10.25
CA GLY A 112 8.54 10.73 9.02
C GLY A 112 8.85 9.68 7.95
N LEU A 113 7.87 9.43 7.09
CA LEU A 113 8.01 8.60 5.89
C LEU A 113 8.50 9.46 4.72
N GLY A 114 9.82 9.70 4.67
CA GLY A 114 10.44 10.39 3.54
C GLY A 114 10.42 9.56 2.25
N GLN A 115 10.56 10.23 1.10
CA GLN A 115 10.55 9.61 -0.23
C GLN A 115 11.45 8.35 -0.35
N PRO A 116 12.72 8.34 0.13
CA PRO A 116 13.56 7.15 0.02
C PRO A 116 13.00 5.93 0.76
N ILE A 117 12.29 6.12 1.86
CA ILE A 117 11.66 5.04 2.64
C ILE A 117 10.46 4.50 1.86
N ILE A 118 9.62 5.39 1.34
CA ILE A 118 8.44 5.05 0.53
C ILE A 118 8.84 4.22 -0.70
N GLU A 119 9.85 4.68 -1.43
CA GLU A 119 10.38 3.95 -2.60
C GLU A 119 10.97 2.60 -2.20
N ASN A 120 11.66 2.52 -1.06
CA ASN A 120 12.23 1.25 -0.61
C ASN A 120 11.17 0.25 -0.14
N CYS A 121 10.04 0.72 0.42
CA CYS A 121 8.91 -0.16 0.74
C CYS A 121 8.33 -0.79 -0.52
N ALA A 122 8.09 0.03 -1.56
CA ALA A 122 7.62 -0.46 -2.85
C ALA A 122 8.60 -1.44 -3.49
N TYR A 123 9.90 -1.12 -3.45
CA TYR A 123 10.96 -2.00 -3.92
C TYR A 123 10.93 -3.38 -3.26
N ILE A 124 10.89 -3.43 -1.92
CA ILE A 124 10.85 -4.70 -1.16
C ILE A 124 9.59 -5.50 -1.49
N LEU A 125 8.44 -4.83 -1.58
CA LEU A 125 7.17 -5.46 -1.91
C LEU A 125 7.21 -6.11 -3.30
N LEU A 126 7.75 -5.41 -4.31
CA LEU A 126 7.92 -5.97 -5.66
C LEU A 126 8.88 -7.17 -5.69
N LEU A 127 9.94 -7.17 -4.88
CA LEU A 127 10.84 -8.32 -4.74
C LEU A 127 10.11 -9.54 -4.14
N ILE A 128 9.28 -9.32 -3.13
CA ILE A 128 8.46 -10.38 -2.52
C ILE A 128 7.51 -10.98 -3.57
N LEU A 129 6.91 -10.14 -4.41
CA LEU A 129 6.05 -10.57 -5.53
C LEU A 129 6.83 -11.22 -6.70
N GLY A 130 8.16 -11.32 -6.60
CA GLY A 130 8.99 -12.08 -7.52
C GLY A 130 9.62 -11.28 -8.67
N LEU A 131 9.59 -9.93 -8.61
CA LEU A 131 10.28 -9.12 -9.62
C LEU A 131 11.80 -9.20 -9.47
N GLN A 132 12.50 -9.03 -10.61
CA GLN A 132 13.95 -8.88 -10.62
C GLN A 132 14.37 -7.55 -10.00
N LYS A 133 15.57 -7.51 -9.39
CA LYS A 133 16.06 -6.37 -8.61
C LYS A 133 16.11 -5.08 -9.41
N GLU A 134 16.66 -5.12 -10.61
CA GLU A 134 16.83 -3.95 -11.47
C GLU A 134 15.47 -3.38 -11.89
N GLU A 135 14.52 -4.25 -12.23
CA GLU A 135 13.18 -3.86 -12.63
C GLU A 135 12.36 -3.31 -11.44
N ALA A 136 12.37 -4.03 -10.32
CA ALA A 136 11.71 -3.59 -9.09
C ALA A 136 12.22 -2.21 -8.66
N ARG A 137 13.53 -1.96 -8.75
CA ARG A 137 14.12 -0.66 -8.42
C ARG A 137 13.69 0.43 -9.38
N LYS A 138 13.62 0.13 -10.68
CA LYS A 138 13.16 1.07 -11.71
C LYS A 138 11.70 1.48 -11.43
N LEU A 139 10.83 0.52 -11.16
CA LEU A 139 9.41 0.77 -10.88
C LEU A 139 9.20 1.52 -9.56
N SER A 140 9.95 1.17 -8.53
CA SER A 140 9.82 1.78 -7.21
C SER A 140 10.31 3.23 -7.16
N CYS A 141 11.22 3.62 -8.05
CA CYS A 141 11.77 4.97 -8.14
C CYS A 141 11.23 5.77 -9.33
N ALA A 142 10.29 5.21 -10.11
CA ALA A 142 9.67 5.92 -11.22
C ALA A 142 8.97 7.19 -10.73
N PRO A 143 8.87 8.26 -11.54
CA PRO A 143 8.06 9.42 -11.21
C PRO A 143 6.64 8.98 -10.86
N LEU A 144 6.13 9.46 -9.72
CA LEU A 144 4.79 9.12 -9.27
C LEU A 144 3.79 9.97 -10.07
N PRO A 145 2.83 9.36 -10.79
CA PRO A 145 1.79 10.13 -11.46
C PRO A 145 0.96 10.90 -10.41
N PRO A 146 0.45 12.10 -10.73
CA PRO A 146 -0.44 12.79 -9.81
C PRO A 146 -1.75 12.01 -9.66
N LEU A 147 -2.31 12.00 -8.44
CA LEU A 147 -3.69 11.55 -8.27
C LEU A 147 -4.63 12.57 -8.93
N PRO A 148 -5.74 12.12 -9.56
CA PRO A 148 -6.75 13.05 -10.05
C PRO A 148 -7.22 13.97 -8.92
N ALA A 149 -7.32 15.26 -9.24
CA ALA A 149 -7.86 16.25 -8.31
C ALA A 149 -9.37 16.05 -8.16
N GLU A 150 -9.90 16.26 -6.96
CA GLU A 150 -11.35 16.29 -6.65
C GLU A 150 -12.17 17.14 -7.64
#